data_AF-A0A1N5U576-F1
#
_entry.id   AF-A0A1N5U576-F1
#
_cell.length_a   1.000
_cell.length_b   1.000
_cell.length_c   1.000
_cell.angle_alpha   90.00
_cell.angle_beta   90.00
_cell.angle_gamma   90.00
#
_symmetry.space_group_name_H-M   'P 1'
#
loop_
_entity.id
_entity.type
_entity.pdbx_description
1 polymer ?
#
loop_
_entity_poly.entity_id
_entity_poly.type
_entity_poly.pdbx_seq_one_letter_code
_entity_poly.pdbx_strand_id
1 'polypeptide(L)'
;MAQSRRDVLKQGASLAALSAAGLTVASSGAAAAAAAPAETVTTGPGGMPYPYLKWPEQVKESTNTPRLCQWFSRNPTQATVRRWRQAGVTGALITNPPPLPWTAATLIADRQRLEAAGLHITAYLISITDSIVRGQEGRDQQIEYIKQSLVAAGQAGIRVVEYNFYVHRLTEGYYELIDNEDRLGAGYTAFDYHREVDGVPVKDLPPRPGTPLLTYEQVWDNYKYFLDRVMPVAEAAGVRLAVHPNDPPAVISRGNPQVLASVADWKRLIDTYDSPANGLTVHAGVTPEVGHDAVDFLRYVGAKDRVNHIHYRNVTVDKPRERYAEVFPDTGETDMFAFMRELVRQGYDRGVLAEHPRALDFDRENGSIGGQYAGVGGGGHGGELYDTGYARAMLQAALIMERGRKPVLDDAETLVNRFYAAGAVKLSDRARLQANLKVADQLAEQSEAAIDRFAGVAQGIEDAEARTSLTSMAAYLKAQIPN
;
A
#
# COMPACT_ATOMS: atom_id res chain seq x y z
N MET A 1 28.51 -17.97 -61.82
CA MET A 1 28.60 -16.52 -61.49
C MET A 1 27.26 -16.13 -60.87
N ALA A 2 27.10 -15.39 -59.77
CA ALA A 2 27.98 -14.77 -58.79
C ALA A 2 27.14 -14.55 -57.50
N GLN A 3 27.82 -14.37 -56.37
CA GLN A 3 27.31 -14.27 -54.99
C GLN A 3 26.67 -12.90 -54.66
N SER A 4 25.93 -12.84 -53.54
CA SER A 4 25.89 -11.61 -52.71
C SER A 4 25.52 -11.88 -51.22
N ARG A 5 26.52 -11.61 -50.36
CA ARG A 5 26.51 -10.79 -49.12
C ARG A 5 25.74 -11.28 -47.87
N ARG A 6 26.34 -12.25 -47.18
CA ARG A 6 26.47 -12.27 -45.70
C ARG A 6 27.95 -12.21 -45.34
N ASP A 7 28.25 -11.67 -44.15
CA ASP A 7 29.54 -11.56 -43.49
C ASP A 7 30.44 -10.39 -43.93
N VAL A 8 30.83 -9.56 -42.95
CA VAL A 8 32.16 -8.95 -42.74
C VAL A 8 32.02 -7.90 -41.63
N LEU A 9 32.37 -8.28 -40.39
CA LEU A 9 33.39 -7.64 -39.52
C LEU A 9 33.20 -8.02 -38.04
N LYS A 10 34.04 -8.95 -37.59
CA LYS A 10 34.48 -9.12 -36.20
C LYS A 10 35.96 -8.73 -36.12
N GLN A 11 36.33 -8.20 -34.96
CA GLN A 11 37.68 -8.08 -34.36
C GLN A 11 38.58 -6.89 -34.74
N GLY A 12 39.13 -6.27 -33.68
CA GLY A 12 40.23 -5.32 -33.73
C GLY A 12 40.39 -4.56 -32.41
N ALA A 13 41.03 -5.19 -31.42
CA ALA A 13 41.45 -4.54 -30.18
C ALA A 13 42.79 -3.79 -30.36
N SER A 14 43.00 -2.79 -29.49
CA SER A 14 44.28 -2.32 -28.94
C SER A 14 45.06 -1.17 -29.61
N LEU A 15 45.14 -0.08 -28.81
CA LEU A 15 46.34 0.65 -28.35
C LEU A 15 47.05 1.70 -29.25
N ALA A 16 46.91 2.95 -28.76
CA ALA A 16 47.97 3.91 -28.43
C ALA A 16 48.68 4.73 -29.53
N ALA A 17 48.53 6.06 -29.42
CA ALA A 17 49.68 6.98 -29.38
C ALA A 17 49.28 8.31 -28.68
N LEU A 18 49.97 8.60 -27.56
CA LEU A 18 50.00 9.85 -26.81
C LEU A 18 50.97 10.86 -27.45
N SER A 19 50.67 12.15 -27.27
CA SER A 19 51.55 13.28 -26.83
C SER A 19 50.92 14.59 -27.35
N ALA A 20 50.82 15.70 -26.62
CA ALA A 20 51.70 16.39 -25.66
C ALA A 20 50.82 17.41 -24.88
N ALA A 21 51.14 18.05 -23.76
CA ALA A 21 52.28 18.09 -22.84
C ALA A 21 51.81 18.81 -21.56
N GLY A 22 52.48 18.52 -20.44
CA GLY A 22 52.31 19.26 -19.17
C GLY A 22 52.88 18.50 -17.97
N LEU A 23 54.18 18.18 -17.99
CA LEU A 23 54.93 17.57 -16.89
C LEU A 23 55.39 18.62 -15.87
N THR A 24 55.37 18.24 -14.58
CA THR A 24 56.52 18.33 -13.64
C THR A 24 56.31 17.28 -12.54
N VAL A 25 56.89 16.08 -12.69
CA VAL A 25 58.10 15.53 -12.02
C VAL A 25 57.89 15.13 -10.55
N ALA A 26 58.04 13.83 -10.32
CA ALA A 26 58.05 13.15 -9.02
C ALA A 26 59.49 12.82 -8.58
N SER A 27 59.69 12.65 -7.27
CA SER A 27 60.75 11.85 -6.67
C SER A 27 60.22 11.29 -5.35
N SER A 28 59.89 10.01 -5.25
CA SER A 28 60.77 8.87 -4.93
C SER A 28 60.60 8.43 -3.48
N GLY A 29 60.28 7.15 -3.25
CA GLY A 29 60.68 6.47 -2.02
C GLY A 29 59.60 5.70 -1.27
N ALA A 30 59.79 4.38 -1.25
CA ALA A 30 59.53 3.45 -0.16
C ALA A 30 58.08 3.06 0.19
N ALA A 31 57.93 1.75 0.31
CA ALA A 31 56.76 1.03 0.77
C ALA A 31 56.35 1.43 2.20
N ALA A 32 55.05 1.64 2.39
CA ALA A 32 54.40 1.51 3.69
C ALA A 32 52.99 0.97 3.45
N ALA A 33 52.66 -0.12 4.13
CA ALA A 33 51.30 -0.66 4.20
C ALA A 33 50.38 0.41 4.82
N ALA A 34 49.56 1.06 3.99
CA ALA A 34 48.57 2.01 4.44
C ALA A 34 47.25 1.29 4.69
N ALA A 35 46.79 1.35 5.94
CA ALA A 35 45.44 0.99 6.34
C ALA A 35 44.40 1.68 5.44
N ALA A 36 43.28 0.99 5.20
CA ALA A 36 42.14 1.55 4.49
C ALA A 36 41.78 2.92 5.10
N PRO A 37 41.57 3.97 4.29
CA PRO A 37 41.17 5.26 4.83
C PRO A 37 39.80 5.11 5.49
N ALA A 38 39.68 5.60 6.71
CA ALA A 38 38.40 5.79 7.38
C ALA A 38 37.47 6.55 6.43
N GLU A 39 36.28 6.01 6.17
CA GLU A 39 35.27 6.66 5.35
C GLU A 39 34.97 8.05 5.92
N THR A 40 35.45 9.07 5.22
CA THR A 40 35.01 10.45 5.44
C THR A 40 33.53 10.53 5.09
N VAL A 41 32.70 10.61 6.11
CA VAL A 41 31.26 10.93 6.00
C VAL A 41 31.14 12.29 5.33
N THR A 42 30.76 12.29 4.05
CA THR A 42 30.44 13.50 3.31
C THR A 42 29.10 14.03 3.79
N THR A 43 29.13 14.96 4.73
CA THR A 43 27.99 15.83 5.01
C THR A 43 27.83 16.78 3.82
N GLY A 44 26.76 16.62 3.05
CA GLY A 44 26.43 17.53 1.96
C GLY A 44 26.27 18.98 2.46
N PRO A 45 26.49 19.99 1.61
CA PRO A 45 26.40 21.38 2.02
C PRO A 45 24.94 21.72 2.33
N GLY A 46 24.67 22.01 3.60
CA GLY A 46 23.39 22.55 4.08
C GLY A 46 22.49 21.55 4.81
N GLY A 47 22.94 20.97 5.92
CA GLY A 47 22.07 20.55 7.04
C GLY A 47 20.73 19.88 6.70
N MET A 48 20.68 19.01 5.69
CA MET A 48 19.42 18.39 5.26
C MET A 48 18.96 17.42 6.36
N PRO A 49 17.70 17.52 6.84
CA PRO A 49 17.22 16.83 8.03
C PRO A 49 16.92 15.34 7.81
N TYR A 50 17.42 14.76 6.71
CA TYR A 50 17.00 13.42 6.33
C TYR A 50 17.82 12.34 7.08
N PRO A 51 17.16 11.29 7.56
CA PRO A 51 17.74 10.10 8.17
C PRO A 51 19.08 9.58 7.68
N TYR A 52 19.80 8.96 8.62
CA TYR A 52 20.73 7.87 8.33
C TYR A 52 19.94 6.57 8.05
N LEU A 53 19.29 6.45 6.89
CA LEU A 53 18.77 5.17 6.40
C LEU A 53 19.79 4.54 5.44
N LYS A 54 20.07 3.25 5.60
CA LYS A 54 20.90 2.46 4.68
C LYS A 54 20.12 2.24 3.39
N TRP A 55 20.50 3.01 2.36
CA TRP A 55 19.97 2.85 1.02
C TRP A 55 20.69 1.71 0.29
N PRO A 56 19.96 0.84 -0.44
CA PRO A 56 18.50 0.79 -0.57
C PRO A 56 17.80 -0.14 0.44
N GLU A 57 18.52 -0.80 1.35
CA GLU A 57 18.01 -1.89 2.20
C GLU A 57 16.83 -1.47 3.08
N GLN A 58 16.89 -0.29 3.69
CA GLN A 58 15.89 0.17 4.66
C GLN A 58 14.70 0.92 4.04
N VAL A 59 14.70 1.09 2.72
CA VAL A 59 13.64 1.77 1.96
C VAL A 59 12.98 0.84 0.94
N LYS A 60 13.29 -0.47 1.00
CA LYS A 60 12.62 -1.50 0.22
C LYS A 60 11.41 -2.05 0.98
N GLU A 61 10.49 -2.64 0.22
CA GLU A 61 9.41 -3.47 0.78
C GLU A 61 10.01 -4.56 1.69
N SER A 62 9.42 -4.72 2.87
CA SER A 62 9.78 -5.75 3.85
C SER A 62 8.52 -6.28 4.53
N THR A 63 8.67 -7.15 5.52
CA THR A 63 7.52 -7.77 6.20
C THR A 63 6.62 -6.77 6.91
N ASN A 64 7.15 -5.62 7.32
CA ASN A 64 6.48 -4.62 8.14
C ASN A 64 6.22 -3.33 7.36
N THR A 65 6.18 -3.36 6.02
CA THR A 65 5.88 -2.20 5.17
C THR A 65 4.68 -2.49 4.30
N PRO A 66 4.04 -1.45 3.73
CA PRO A 66 3.11 -1.64 2.63
C PRO A 66 3.77 -2.48 1.52
N ARG A 67 2.99 -3.35 0.89
CA ARG A 67 3.48 -4.27 -0.15
C ARG A 67 2.80 -3.97 -1.46
N LEU A 68 3.58 -3.58 -2.46
CA LEU A 68 3.02 -3.26 -3.76
C LEU A 68 2.58 -4.54 -4.44
N CYS A 69 1.36 -4.54 -4.93
CA CYS A 69 0.80 -5.63 -5.70
C CYS A 69 0.22 -5.16 -7.03
N GLN A 70 0.00 -6.14 -7.89
CA GLN A 70 -0.70 -5.99 -9.16
C GLN A 70 -1.71 -7.12 -9.32
N TRP A 71 -2.61 -6.98 -10.29
CA TRP A 71 -3.55 -8.05 -10.62
C TRP A 71 -2.82 -9.25 -11.23
N PHE A 72 -3.12 -10.43 -10.71
CA PHE A 72 -2.60 -11.68 -11.22
C PHE A 72 -3.71 -12.72 -11.39
N SER A 73 -3.56 -13.49 -12.46
CA SER A 73 -4.19 -14.81 -12.52
C SER A 73 -3.54 -15.71 -11.48
N ARG A 74 -4.28 -16.67 -10.92
CA ARG A 74 -3.72 -17.78 -10.13
C ARG A 74 -2.67 -18.55 -10.93
N ASN A 75 -2.82 -18.66 -12.25
CA ASN A 75 -1.88 -19.32 -13.16
C ASN A 75 -1.28 -18.30 -14.14
N PRO A 76 -0.41 -17.38 -13.70
CA PRO A 76 0.16 -16.40 -14.60
C PRO A 76 1.19 -17.06 -15.52
N THR A 77 1.29 -16.56 -16.74
CA THR A 77 2.37 -16.99 -17.65
C THR A 77 3.72 -16.52 -17.12
N GLN A 78 4.80 -17.20 -17.53
CA GLN A 78 6.17 -16.74 -17.22
C GLN A 78 6.44 -15.33 -17.77
N ALA A 79 5.82 -14.96 -18.88
CA ALA A 79 5.91 -13.60 -19.43
C ALA A 79 5.26 -12.56 -18.49
N THR A 80 4.05 -12.85 -17.99
CA THR A 80 3.35 -11.99 -17.03
C THR A 80 4.14 -11.83 -15.73
N VAL A 81 4.69 -12.93 -15.19
CA VAL A 81 5.55 -12.88 -14.01
C VAL A 81 6.76 -12.00 -14.29
N ARG A 82 7.52 -12.27 -15.35
CA ARG A 82 8.73 -11.51 -15.69
C ARG A 82 8.45 -10.02 -15.84
N ARG A 83 7.38 -9.67 -16.56
CA ARG A 83 6.93 -8.29 -16.78
C ARG A 83 6.82 -7.52 -15.46
N TRP A 84 6.15 -8.11 -14.47
CA TRP A 84 5.96 -7.47 -13.17
C TRP A 84 7.18 -7.54 -12.25
N ARG A 85 7.94 -8.64 -12.31
CA ARG A 85 9.21 -8.75 -11.58
C ARG A 85 10.24 -7.72 -12.06
N GLN A 86 10.25 -7.39 -13.35
CA GLN A 86 11.10 -6.34 -13.93
C GLN A 86 10.74 -4.94 -13.41
N ALA A 87 9.45 -4.68 -13.13
CA ALA A 87 8.98 -3.48 -12.44
C ALA A 87 9.19 -3.53 -10.91
N GLY A 88 9.77 -4.62 -10.40
CA GLY A 88 10.05 -4.86 -8.98
C GLY A 88 8.84 -5.28 -8.15
N VAL A 89 7.68 -5.57 -8.77
CA VAL A 89 6.47 -6.00 -8.05
C VAL A 89 6.67 -7.40 -7.49
N THR A 90 6.27 -7.57 -6.23
CA THR A 90 6.38 -8.85 -5.51
C THR A 90 5.02 -9.36 -5.02
N GLY A 91 4.03 -8.47 -4.86
CA GLY A 91 2.68 -8.83 -4.45
C GLY A 91 1.78 -9.23 -5.63
N ALA A 92 0.95 -10.24 -5.41
CA ALA A 92 -0.08 -10.69 -6.34
C ALA A 92 -1.46 -10.58 -5.68
N LEU A 93 -2.36 -9.79 -6.29
CA LEU A 93 -3.79 -9.81 -5.99
C LEU A 93 -4.46 -10.79 -6.96
N ILE A 94 -5.04 -11.88 -6.42
CA ILE A 94 -5.63 -12.93 -7.27
C ILE A 94 -7.07 -12.60 -7.62
N THR A 95 -7.33 -12.36 -8.90
CA THR A 95 -8.66 -11.92 -9.39
C THR A 95 -9.47 -13.00 -10.09
N ASN A 96 -8.91 -14.19 -10.32
CA ASN A 96 -9.60 -15.36 -10.85
C ASN A 96 -9.51 -16.56 -9.87
N PRO A 97 -10.14 -16.44 -8.69
CA PRO A 97 -10.12 -17.51 -7.69
C PRO A 97 -10.68 -18.83 -8.27
N PRO A 98 -10.37 -19.99 -7.65
CA PRO A 98 -11.10 -21.22 -7.95
C PRO A 98 -12.61 -21.07 -7.65
N PRO A 99 -13.48 -21.92 -8.24
CA PRO A 99 -14.88 -21.98 -7.86
C PRO A 99 -15.08 -22.26 -6.36
N LEU A 100 -16.16 -21.73 -5.79
CA LEU A 100 -16.52 -21.98 -4.39
C LEU A 100 -17.15 -23.39 -4.23
N PRO A 101 -16.96 -24.05 -3.08
CA PRO A 101 -16.05 -23.68 -1.98
C PRO A 101 -14.58 -23.94 -2.35
N TRP A 102 -13.69 -23.09 -1.85
CA TRP A 102 -12.24 -23.29 -2.01
C TRP A 102 -11.76 -24.44 -1.12
N THR A 103 -10.63 -25.04 -1.50
CA THR A 103 -9.94 -26.04 -0.69
C THR A 103 -8.54 -25.56 -0.32
N ALA A 104 -8.09 -25.88 0.89
CA ALA A 104 -6.75 -25.50 1.33
C ALA A 104 -5.66 -26.07 0.41
N ALA A 105 -5.82 -27.31 -0.06
CA ALA A 105 -4.88 -27.93 -1.00
C ALA A 105 -4.72 -27.10 -2.29
N THR A 106 -5.83 -26.58 -2.84
CA THR A 106 -5.80 -25.74 -4.04
C THR A 106 -5.11 -24.41 -3.77
N LEU A 107 -5.46 -23.74 -2.68
CA LEU A 107 -4.88 -22.43 -2.33
C LEU A 107 -3.40 -22.53 -1.94
N ILE A 108 -2.99 -23.61 -1.27
CA ILE A 108 -1.58 -23.90 -0.97
C ILE A 108 -0.80 -24.12 -2.27
N ALA A 109 -1.35 -24.88 -3.23
CA ALA A 109 -0.71 -25.09 -4.53
C ALA A 109 -0.59 -23.77 -5.32
N ASP A 110 -1.59 -22.90 -5.23
CA ASP A 110 -1.54 -21.56 -5.83
C ASP A 110 -0.44 -20.70 -5.20
N ARG A 111 -0.38 -20.64 -3.86
CA ARG A 111 0.65 -19.93 -3.11
C ARG A 111 2.05 -20.43 -3.46
N GLN A 112 2.29 -21.74 -3.41
CA GLN A 112 3.60 -22.34 -3.71
C GLN A 112 4.05 -22.02 -5.14
N ARG A 113 3.13 -22.06 -6.11
CA ARG A 113 3.45 -21.73 -7.51
C ARG A 113 3.89 -20.27 -7.67
N LEU A 114 3.21 -19.34 -7.01
CA LEU A 114 3.56 -17.91 -7.08
C LEU A 114 4.85 -17.61 -6.29
N GLU A 115 5.04 -18.24 -5.14
CA GLU A 115 6.28 -18.14 -4.36
C GLU A 115 7.50 -18.66 -5.12
N ALA A 116 7.36 -19.78 -5.84
CA ALA A 116 8.41 -20.28 -6.72
C ALA A 116 8.77 -19.30 -7.86
N ALA A 117 7.85 -18.40 -8.21
CA ALA A 117 8.05 -17.34 -9.19
C ALA A 117 8.55 -16.01 -8.57
N GLY A 118 8.84 -15.99 -7.26
CA GLY A 118 9.28 -14.80 -6.53
C GLY A 118 8.15 -13.81 -6.22
N LEU A 119 6.90 -14.27 -6.24
CA LEU A 119 5.71 -13.50 -5.88
C LEU A 119 5.14 -13.99 -4.55
N HIS A 120 4.34 -13.17 -3.89
CA HIS A 120 3.55 -13.61 -2.74
C HIS A 120 2.12 -13.10 -2.88
N ILE A 121 1.17 -13.86 -2.36
CA ILE A 121 -0.24 -13.50 -2.44
C ILE A 121 -0.53 -12.42 -1.39
N THR A 122 -1.07 -11.29 -1.86
CA THR A 122 -1.47 -10.17 -0.99
C THR A 122 -2.93 -10.28 -0.59
N ALA A 123 -3.81 -10.65 -1.53
CA ALA A 123 -5.20 -10.96 -1.28
C ALA A 123 -5.78 -11.87 -2.38
N TYR A 124 -6.93 -12.47 -2.09
CA TYR A 124 -7.81 -13.09 -3.08
C TYR A 124 -9.10 -12.29 -3.19
N LEU A 125 -9.56 -12.02 -4.42
CA LEU A 125 -10.90 -11.50 -4.66
C LEU A 125 -11.90 -12.66 -4.63
N ILE A 126 -12.93 -12.56 -3.79
CA ILE A 126 -14.06 -13.50 -3.74
C ILE A 126 -15.34 -12.81 -4.23
N SER A 127 -16.06 -13.47 -5.12
CA SER A 127 -17.36 -12.98 -5.58
C SER A 127 -18.45 -13.35 -4.58
N ILE A 128 -19.16 -12.36 -4.05
CA ILE A 128 -20.41 -12.58 -3.30
C ILE A 128 -21.53 -12.75 -4.32
N THR A 129 -22.31 -13.82 -4.17
CA THR A 129 -23.36 -14.17 -5.13
C THR A 129 -24.58 -13.27 -5.00
N ASP A 130 -25.30 -13.12 -6.11
CA ASP A 130 -26.55 -12.36 -6.17
C ASP A 130 -27.58 -12.81 -5.13
N SER A 131 -27.66 -14.11 -4.81
CA SER A 131 -28.61 -14.61 -3.82
C SER A 131 -28.30 -14.09 -2.42
N ILE A 132 -27.03 -13.90 -2.07
CA ILE A 132 -26.63 -13.29 -0.80
C ILE A 132 -26.98 -11.81 -0.80
N VAL A 133 -26.53 -11.07 -1.83
CA VAL A 133 -26.73 -9.61 -1.92
C VAL A 133 -28.22 -9.26 -1.91
N ARG A 134 -29.04 -10.03 -2.63
CA ARG A 134 -30.48 -9.77 -2.82
C ARG A 134 -31.37 -10.50 -1.82
N GLY A 135 -30.80 -11.29 -0.91
CA GLY A 135 -31.56 -12.01 0.13
C GLY A 135 -32.48 -13.10 -0.43
N GLN A 136 -32.08 -13.77 -1.51
CA GLN A 136 -32.88 -14.78 -2.19
C GLN A 136 -32.66 -16.20 -1.64
N GLU A 137 -33.48 -17.14 -2.10
CA GLU A 137 -33.32 -18.57 -1.80
C GLU A 137 -31.92 -19.08 -2.18
N GLY A 138 -31.38 -20.00 -1.39
CA GLY A 138 -30.04 -20.54 -1.56
C GLY A 138 -28.91 -19.67 -0.99
N ARG A 139 -29.20 -18.47 -0.46
CA ARG A 139 -28.17 -17.61 0.16
C ARG A 139 -27.39 -18.30 1.28
N ASP A 140 -28.05 -19.10 2.12
CA ASP A 140 -27.40 -19.78 3.24
C ASP A 140 -26.37 -20.82 2.77
N GLN A 141 -26.70 -21.57 1.71
CA GLN A 141 -25.76 -22.52 1.12
C GLN A 141 -24.54 -21.81 0.50
N GLN A 142 -24.75 -20.65 -0.14
CA GLN A 142 -23.65 -19.85 -0.68
C GLN A 142 -22.78 -19.26 0.44
N ILE A 143 -23.38 -18.84 1.56
CA ILE A 143 -22.65 -18.40 2.75
C ILE A 143 -21.82 -19.54 3.33
N GLU A 144 -22.34 -20.76 3.39
CA GLU A 144 -21.56 -21.92 3.85
C GLU A 144 -20.36 -22.22 2.94
N TYR A 145 -20.49 -22.04 1.62
CA TYR A 145 -19.35 -22.17 0.71
C TYR A 145 -18.29 -21.09 0.96
N ILE A 146 -18.70 -19.85 1.23
CA ILE A 146 -17.78 -18.77 1.59
C ILE A 146 -17.08 -19.09 2.91
N LYS A 147 -17.80 -19.54 3.95
CA LYS A 147 -17.20 -19.94 5.23
C LYS A 147 -16.14 -21.02 5.06
N GLN A 148 -16.42 -22.06 4.26
CA GLN A 148 -15.42 -23.10 3.92
C GLN A 148 -14.20 -22.51 3.22
N SER A 149 -14.41 -21.58 2.28
CA SER A 149 -13.33 -20.87 1.59
C SER A 149 -12.46 -20.04 2.53
N LEU A 150 -13.04 -19.40 3.54
CA LEU A 150 -12.29 -18.62 4.54
C LEU A 150 -11.43 -19.51 5.42
N VAL A 151 -11.95 -20.67 5.84
CA VAL A 151 -11.15 -21.68 6.56
C VAL A 151 -9.99 -22.16 5.68
N ALA A 152 -10.24 -22.45 4.41
CA ALA A 152 -9.21 -22.86 3.46
C ALA A 152 -8.15 -21.77 3.25
N ALA A 153 -8.55 -20.50 3.16
CA ALA A 153 -7.64 -19.36 3.02
C ALA A 153 -6.72 -19.23 4.25
N GLY A 154 -7.27 -19.34 5.46
CA GLY A 154 -6.49 -19.34 6.70
C GLY A 154 -5.47 -20.49 6.75
N GLN A 155 -5.90 -21.72 6.42
CA GLN A 155 -5.02 -22.89 6.33
C GLN A 155 -3.91 -22.74 5.28
N ALA A 156 -4.17 -22.00 4.21
CA ALA A 156 -3.18 -21.72 3.16
C ALA A 156 -2.25 -20.55 3.48
N GLY A 157 -2.49 -19.81 4.57
CA GLY A 157 -1.73 -18.62 4.96
C GLY A 157 -2.11 -17.35 4.19
N ILE A 158 -3.29 -17.31 3.57
CA ILE A 158 -3.80 -16.13 2.87
C ILE A 158 -4.48 -15.22 3.89
N ARG A 159 -3.89 -14.04 4.14
CA ARG A 159 -4.32 -13.14 5.21
C ARG A 159 -5.51 -12.25 4.86
N VAL A 160 -5.71 -11.95 3.58
CA VAL A 160 -6.74 -10.99 3.13
C VAL A 160 -7.60 -11.62 2.04
N VAL A 161 -8.92 -11.47 2.19
CA VAL A 161 -9.91 -11.81 1.17
C VAL A 161 -10.73 -10.56 0.88
N GLU A 162 -10.61 -10.07 -0.34
CA GLU A 162 -11.32 -8.90 -0.83
C GLU A 162 -12.65 -9.29 -1.48
N TYR A 163 -13.68 -8.45 -1.36
CA TYR A 163 -14.99 -8.70 -1.97
C TYR A 163 -15.74 -7.40 -2.26
N ASN A 164 -16.79 -7.48 -3.08
CA ASN A 164 -17.73 -6.40 -3.33
C ASN A 164 -19.14 -6.77 -2.83
N PHE A 165 -19.97 -5.77 -2.53
CA PHE A 165 -21.35 -5.98 -2.11
C PHE A 165 -22.30 -4.93 -2.71
N TYR A 166 -22.70 -5.13 -3.97
CA TYR A 166 -23.65 -4.29 -4.69
C TYR A 166 -24.66 -5.14 -5.45
N VAL A 167 -25.89 -4.65 -5.60
CA VAL A 167 -26.92 -5.33 -6.41
C VAL A 167 -26.53 -5.33 -7.90
N HIS A 168 -25.89 -4.24 -8.33
CA HIS A 168 -25.43 -4.00 -9.69
C HIS A 168 -24.32 -2.93 -9.70
N ARG A 169 -23.22 -3.18 -10.42
CA ARG A 169 -22.16 -2.19 -10.65
C ARG A 169 -22.48 -1.36 -11.89
N LEU A 170 -22.65 -0.05 -11.73
CA LEU A 170 -23.13 0.86 -12.78
C LEU A 170 -22.02 1.27 -13.77
N THR A 171 -21.43 0.30 -14.46
CA THR A 171 -20.30 0.54 -15.39
C THR A 171 -20.73 1.22 -16.69
N GLU A 172 -22.03 1.30 -16.99
CA GLU A 172 -22.55 1.88 -18.22
C GLU A 172 -22.28 3.39 -18.35
N GLY A 173 -22.00 4.07 -17.23
CA GLY A 173 -21.61 5.48 -17.24
C GLY A 173 -20.13 5.72 -17.55
N TYR A 174 -19.31 4.68 -17.69
CA TYR A 174 -17.89 4.84 -18.02
C TYR A 174 -17.68 5.18 -19.49
N TYR A 175 -16.72 6.06 -19.77
CA TYR A 175 -16.31 6.47 -21.12
C TYR A 175 -14.84 6.94 -21.13
N GLU A 176 -14.25 6.99 -22.33
CA GLU A 176 -12.93 7.58 -22.53
C GLU A 176 -13.04 9.11 -22.54
N LEU A 177 -12.33 9.76 -21.62
CA LEU A 177 -12.04 11.19 -21.66
C LEU A 177 -10.59 11.38 -22.14
N ILE A 178 -10.38 12.11 -23.23
CA ILE A 178 -9.04 12.44 -23.72
C ILE A 178 -8.56 13.72 -23.04
N ASP A 179 -7.40 13.66 -22.39
CA ASP A 179 -6.72 14.85 -21.89
C ASP A 179 -6.12 15.65 -23.04
N ASN A 180 -6.56 16.90 -23.18
CA ASN A 180 -6.06 17.84 -24.18
C ASN A 180 -5.36 19.05 -23.55
N GLU A 181 -5.14 19.03 -22.23
CA GLU A 181 -4.64 20.18 -21.48
C GLU A 181 -3.29 19.91 -20.81
N ASP A 182 -3.14 18.82 -20.05
CA ASP A 182 -1.89 18.50 -19.32
C ASP A 182 -1.13 17.34 -19.99
N ARG A 183 -1.69 16.13 -19.90
CA ARG A 183 -1.08 14.90 -20.43
C ARG A 183 -1.63 14.59 -21.81
N LEU A 184 -1.31 15.46 -22.75
CA LEU A 184 -1.84 15.47 -24.12
C LEU A 184 -2.00 14.06 -24.74
N GLY A 185 -3.24 13.74 -25.13
CA GLY A 185 -3.59 12.49 -25.80
C GLY A 185 -3.80 11.29 -24.87
N ALA A 186 -3.51 11.42 -23.57
CA ALA A 186 -3.80 10.36 -22.61
C ALA A 186 -5.33 10.15 -22.53
N GLY A 187 -5.74 8.88 -22.58
CA GLY A 187 -7.11 8.51 -22.24
C GLY A 187 -7.23 8.35 -20.73
N TYR A 188 -8.33 8.86 -20.18
CA TYR A 188 -8.78 8.70 -18.79
C TYR A 188 -10.07 7.88 -18.77
N THR A 189 -10.17 6.96 -17.80
CA THR A 189 -11.46 6.36 -17.43
C THR A 189 -12.28 7.39 -16.70
N ALA A 190 -13.32 7.90 -17.35
CA ALA A 190 -14.24 8.86 -16.76
C ALA A 190 -15.62 8.23 -16.56
N PHE A 191 -16.36 8.73 -15.58
CA PHE A 191 -17.73 8.36 -15.29
C PHE A 191 -18.63 9.60 -15.32
N ASP A 192 -19.79 9.50 -15.97
CA ASP A 192 -20.84 10.52 -15.88
C ASP A 192 -22.23 9.89 -15.73
N TYR A 193 -22.87 10.16 -14.60
CA TYR A 193 -24.18 9.64 -14.22
C TYR A 193 -25.32 10.19 -15.09
N HIS A 194 -25.11 11.32 -15.77
CA HIS A 194 -26.08 11.94 -16.66
C HIS A 194 -25.83 11.64 -18.14
N ARG A 195 -24.74 10.92 -18.46
CA ARG A 195 -24.46 10.48 -19.83
C ARG A 195 -25.61 9.62 -20.35
N GLU A 196 -25.95 9.78 -21.62
CA GLU A 196 -26.94 8.92 -22.28
C GLU A 196 -26.28 7.65 -22.82
N VAL A 197 -26.94 6.52 -22.58
CA VAL A 197 -26.65 5.21 -23.20
C VAL A 197 -27.94 4.75 -23.87
N ASP A 198 -27.90 4.55 -25.18
CA ASP A 198 -29.06 4.20 -26.00
C ASP A 198 -30.26 5.17 -25.84
N GLY A 199 -29.96 6.47 -25.71
CA GLY A 199 -30.96 7.53 -25.56
C GLY A 199 -31.60 7.63 -24.16
N VAL A 200 -31.04 6.94 -23.17
CA VAL A 200 -31.50 6.99 -21.77
C VAL A 200 -30.35 7.45 -20.88
N PRO A 201 -30.51 8.49 -20.04
CA PRO A 201 -29.50 8.86 -19.05
C PRO A 201 -29.17 7.68 -18.13
N VAL A 202 -27.89 7.49 -17.82
CA VAL A 202 -27.38 6.38 -16.99
C VAL A 202 -28.14 6.27 -15.65
N LYS A 203 -28.44 7.40 -15.02
CA LYS A 203 -29.24 7.48 -13.79
C LYS A 203 -30.68 6.94 -13.91
N ASP A 204 -31.24 6.97 -15.11
CA ASP A 204 -32.62 6.60 -15.40
C ASP A 204 -32.71 5.20 -16.06
N LEU A 205 -31.59 4.49 -16.19
CA LEU A 205 -31.57 3.15 -16.78
C LEU A 205 -32.48 2.19 -16.02
N PRO A 206 -33.32 1.41 -16.72
CA PRO A 206 -34.25 0.50 -16.07
C PRO A 206 -33.50 -0.65 -15.38
N PRO A 207 -34.12 -1.27 -14.36
CA PRO A 207 -33.60 -2.48 -13.73
C PRO A 207 -33.28 -3.57 -14.76
N ARG A 208 -32.21 -4.33 -14.50
CA ARG A 208 -31.90 -5.50 -15.35
C ARG A 208 -33.01 -6.56 -15.20
N PRO A 209 -33.36 -7.29 -16.29
CA PRO A 209 -34.33 -8.38 -16.20
C PRO A 209 -33.99 -9.36 -15.08
N GLY A 210 -34.99 -9.73 -14.27
CA GLY A 210 -34.83 -10.64 -13.15
C GLY A 210 -34.13 -10.07 -11.91
N THR A 211 -33.78 -8.77 -11.89
CA THR A 211 -33.22 -8.10 -10.71
C THR A 211 -34.34 -7.46 -9.89
N PRO A 212 -34.55 -7.87 -8.62
CA PRO A 212 -35.56 -7.23 -7.77
C PRO A 212 -35.18 -5.78 -7.47
N LEU A 213 -36.19 -4.95 -7.19
CA LEU A 213 -36.00 -3.64 -6.61
C LEU A 213 -35.97 -3.79 -5.09
N LEU A 214 -34.88 -3.33 -4.48
CA LEU A 214 -34.64 -3.38 -3.05
C LEU A 214 -34.54 -1.96 -2.50
N THR A 215 -35.02 -1.78 -1.28
CA THR A 215 -34.75 -0.55 -0.52
C THR A 215 -33.33 -0.59 0.05
N TYR A 216 -32.81 0.59 0.43
CA TYR A 216 -31.46 0.69 0.98
C TYR A 216 -31.29 -0.14 2.26
N GLU A 217 -32.28 -0.11 3.15
CA GLU A 217 -32.26 -0.91 4.37
C GLU A 217 -32.38 -2.41 4.10
N GLN A 218 -33.14 -2.85 3.08
CA GLN A 218 -33.14 -4.28 2.71
C GLN A 218 -31.77 -4.77 2.23
N VAL A 219 -31.05 -3.96 1.43
CA VAL A 219 -29.69 -4.31 1.01
C VAL A 219 -28.75 -4.33 2.21
N TRP A 220 -28.90 -3.39 3.15
CA TRP A 220 -28.10 -3.37 4.37
C TRP A 220 -28.39 -4.54 5.30
N ASP A 221 -29.66 -4.92 5.48
CA ASP A 221 -30.06 -6.08 6.28
C ASP A 221 -29.48 -7.38 5.70
N ASN A 222 -29.50 -7.53 4.38
CA ASN A 222 -28.84 -8.64 3.70
C ASN A 222 -27.32 -8.64 3.92
N TYR A 223 -26.70 -7.45 3.88
CA TYR A 223 -25.28 -7.32 4.14
C TYR A 223 -24.92 -7.68 5.59
N LYS A 224 -25.67 -7.17 6.57
CA LYS A 224 -25.52 -7.54 7.97
C LYS A 224 -25.72 -9.04 8.17
N TYR A 225 -26.74 -9.63 7.55
CA TYR A 225 -27.01 -11.07 7.61
C TYR A 225 -25.82 -11.90 7.14
N PHE A 226 -25.16 -11.45 6.07
CA PHE A 226 -23.91 -12.02 5.57
C PHE A 226 -22.78 -11.89 6.59
N LEU A 227 -22.49 -10.66 7.05
CA LEU A 227 -21.41 -10.38 8.00
C LEU A 227 -21.54 -11.19 9.29
N ASP A 228 -22.73 -11.23 9.90
CA ASP A 228 -23.00 -11.98 11.14
C ASP A 228 -22.61 -13.48 11.02
N ARG A 229 -22.62 -14.04 9.80
CA ARG A 229 -22.33 -15.46 9.55
C ARG A 229 -20.89 -15.73 9.13
N VAL A 230 -20.26 -14.81 8.40
CA VAL A 230 -18.90 -15.01 7.91
C VAL A 230 -17.83 -14.48 8.88
N MET A 231 -18.13 -13.44 9.66
CA MET A 231 -17.14 -12.79 10.52
C MET A 231 -16.54 -13.72 11.58
N PRO A 232 -17.31 -14.51 12.35
CA PRO A 232 -16.73 -15.44 13.32
C PRO A 232 -15.79 -16.47 12.69
N VAL A 233 -16.07 -16.88 11.44
CA VAL A 233 -15.24 -17.84 10.71
C VAL A 233 -13.97 -17.18 10.18
N ALA A 234 -14.07 -15.95 9.66
CA ALA A 234 -12.92 -15.16 9.23
C ALA A 234 -11.93 -14.97 10.38
N GLU A 235 -12.44 -14.57 11.56
CA GLU A 235 -11.64 -14.39 12.78
C GLU A 235 -10.94 -15.67 13.21
N ALA A 236 -11.69 -16.77 13.32
CA ALA A 236 -11.15 -18.07 13.71
C ALA A 236 -10.10 -18.59 12.73
N ALA A 237 -10.22 -18.25 11.45
CA ALA A 237 -9.26 -18.61 10.41
C ALA A 237 -8.06 -17.66 10.32
N GLY A 238 -8.05 -16.55 11.08
CA GLY A 238 -7.01 -15.51 10.98
C GLY A 238 -7.05 -14.75 9.65
N VAL A 239 -8.21 -14.71 8.99
CA VAL A 239 -8.43 -14.03 7.71
C VAL A 239 -9.11 -12.70 7.94
N ARG A 240 -8.59 -11.66 7.29
CA ARG A 240 -9.21 -10.33 7.25
C ARG A 240 -10.00 -10.17 5.97
N LEU A 241 -11.27 -9.79 6.06
CA LEU A 241 -12.05 -9.39 4.90
C LEU A 241 -11.83 -7.90 4.60
N ALA A 242 -11.74 -7.58 3.32
CA ALA A 242 -11.66 -6.21 2.82
C ALA A 242 -12.83 -5.99 1.85
N VAL A 243 -13.85 -5.24 2.25
CA VAL A 243 -14.87 -4.85 1.27
C VAL A 243 -14.36 -3.68 0.44
N HIS A 244 -14.47 -3.82 -0.88
CA HIS A 244 -14.21 -2.73 -1.80
C HIS A 244 -15.42 -1.78 -1.82
N PRO A 245 -15.19 -0.45 -1.74
CA PRO A 245 -16.28 0.53 -1.85
C PRO A 245 -16.97 0.43 -3.22
N ASN A 246 -18.22 0.87 -3.34
CA ASN A 246 -18.85 0.83 -4.66
C ASN A 246 -18.21 1.84 -5.61
N ASP A 247 -17.78 1.37 -6.78
CA ASP A 247 -17.13 2.16 -7.83
C ASP A 247 -17.80 1.82 -9.17
N PRO A 248 -18.59 2.74 -9.75
CA PRO A 248 -18.78 4.13 -9.32
C PRO A 248 -19.76 4.25 -8.12
N PRO A 249 -19.58 5.23 -7.21
CA PRO A 249 -20.40 5.36 -6.00
C PRO A 249 -21.75 6.09 -6.21
N ALA A 250 -22.39 5.86 -7.36
CA ALA A 250 -23.68 6.47 -7.70
C ALA A 250 -24.78 6.13 -6.66
N VAL A 251 -25.70 7.06 -6.39
CA VAL A 251 -26.77 6.85 -5.40
C VAL A 251 -27.67 5.67 -5.78
N ILE A 252 -28.11 5.66 -7.05
CA ILE A 252 -28.98 4.63 -7.62
C ILE A 252 -28.28 3.99 -8.83
N SER A 253 -28.31 2.67 -8.88
CA SER A 253 -27.79 1.82 -9.96
C SER A 253 -28.92 0.95 -10.48
N ARG A 254 -29.38 1.20 -11.73
CA ARG A 254 -30.46 0.41 -12.36
C ARG A 254 -31.70 0.26 -11.46
N GLY A 255 -32.13 1.36 -10.83
CA GLY A 255 -33.27 1.40 -9.91
C GLY A 255 -33.02 0.90 -8.48
N ASN A 256 -31.85 0.34 -8.17
CA ASN A 256 -31.49 -0.12 -6.83
C ASN A 256 -30.54 0.87 -6.13
N PRO A 257 -30.65 1.07 -4.81
CA PRO A 257 -29.71 1.86 -4.04
C PRO A 257 -28.36 1.16 -3.90
N GLN A 258 -27.30 1.95 -3.80
CA GLN A 258 -25.96 1.46 -3.50
C GLN A 258 -25.63 1.69 -2.02
N VAL A 259 -25.47 0.59 -1.26
CA VAL A 259 -24.80 0.62 0.05
C VAL A 259 -23.28 0.69 -0.16
N LEU A 260 -22.51 1.10 0.85
CA LEU A 260 -21.05 1.22 0.76
C LEU A 260 -20.59 2.23 -0.31
N ALA A 261 -21.40 3.27 -0.56
CA ALA A 261 -21.17 4.31 -1.55
C ALA A 261 -21.02 5.70 -0.90
N SER A 262 -20.68 5.74 0.40
CA SER A 262 -20.42 6.95 1.16
C SER A 262 -19.59 6.67 2.42
N VAL A 263 -18.94 7.69 2.97
CA VAL A 263 -18.23 7.60 4.25
C VAL A 263 -19.15 7.16 5.40
N ALA A 264 -20.42 7.55 5.37
CA ALA A 264 -21.40 7.13 6.37
C ALA A 264 -21.65 5.62 6.31
N ASP A 265 -21.76 5.04 5.11
CA ASP A 265 -21.89 3.60 4.93
C ASP A 265 -20.66 2.85 5.44
N TRP A 266 -19.47 3.37 5.13
CA TRP A 266 -18.21 2.75 5.56
C TRP A 266 -18.03 2.81 7.08
N LYS A 267 -18.50 3.87 7.74
CA LYS A 267 -18.57 3.94 9.21
C LYS A 267 -19.59 2.94 9.75
N ARG A 268 -20.79 2.87 9.17
CA ARG A 268 -21.83 1.89 9.55
C ARG A 268 -21.32 0.46 9.44
N LEU A 269 -20.54 0.13 8.40
CA LEU A 269 -19.88 -1.15 8.24
C LEU A 269 -18.96 -1.47 9.42
N ILE A 270 -18.05 -0.55 9.75
CA ILE A 270 -17.09 -0.74 10.85
C ILE A 270 -17.83 -1.01 12.16
N ASP A 271 -18.90 -0.27 12.40
CA ASP A 271 -19.71 -0.37 13.61
C ASP A 271 -20.67 -1.59 13.61
N THR A 272 -20.90 -2.23 12.46
CA THR A 272 -21.78 -3.41 12.35
C THR A 272 -21.16 -4.66 12.99
N TYR A 273 -19.84 -4.80 12.94
CA TYR A 273 -19.12 -5.89 13.59
C TYR A 273 -17.73 -5.41 14.06
N ASP A 274 -17.52 -5.38 15.37
CA ASP A 274 -16.31 -4.82 15.98
C ASP A 274 -15.14 -5.82 15.95
N SER A 275 -14.52 -5.99 14.78
CA SER A 275 -13.33 -6.83 14.58
C SER A 275 -12.42 -6.32 13.48
N PRO A 276 -11.07 -6.36 13.63
CA PRO A 276 -10.15 -6.09 12.54
C PRO A 276 -10.37 -6.99 11.30
N ALA A 277 -11.01 -8.15 11.47
CA ALA A 277 -11.40 -9.01 10.34
C ALA A 277 -12.51 -8.38 9.47
N ASN A 278 -13.31 -7.48 10.03
CA ASN A 278 -14.32 -6.67 9.33
C ASN A 278 -13.72 -5.32 8.91
N GLY A 279 -12.99 -5.28 7.79
CA GLY A 279 -12.36 -4.05 7.30
C GLY A 279 -12.64 -3.74 5.83
N LEU A 280 -11.95 -2.72 5.34
CA LEU A 280 -12.15 -2.15 4.02
C LEU A 280 -10.91 -2.28 3.14
N THR A 281 -11.15 -2.33 1.83
CA THR A 281 -10.22 -1.79 0.86
C THR A 281 -10.36 -0.27 0.90
N VAL A 282 -9.42 0.43 1.54
CA VAL A 282 -9.43 1.91 1.52
C VAL A 282 -8.89 2.37 0.18
N HIS A 283 -9.65 3.25 -0.47
CA HIS A 283 -9.44 3.58 -1.86
C HIS A 283 -9.18 5.09 -2.02
N ALA A 284 -7.99 5.44 -2.51
CA ALA A 284 -7.56 6.83 -2.65
C ALA A 284 -8.34 7.62 -3.72
N GLY A 285 -8.86 6.95 -4.75
CA GLY A 285 -9.78 7.52 -5.75
C GLY A 285 -11.27 7.57 -5.33
N VAL A 286 -11.86 6.46 -4.85
CA VAL A 286 -13.30 6.45 -4.49
C VAL A 286 -13.64 7.36 -3.30
N THR A 287 -12.70 7.63 -2.39
CA THR A 287 -12.95 8.52 -1.25
C THR A 287 -13.28 9.97 -1.67
N PRO A 288 -12.50 10.62 -2.56
CA PRO A 288 -12.91 11.91 -3.13
C PRO A 288 -14.12 11.81 -4.06
N GLU A 289 -14.33 10.68 -4.78
CA GLU A 289 -15.56 10.50 -5.57
C GLU A 289 -16.84 10.56 -4.72
N VAL A 290 -16.78 10.27 -3.42
CA VAL A 290 -17.91 10.46 -2.48
C VAL A 290 -17.86 11.81 -1.73
N GLY A 291 -16.95 12.70 -2.10
CA GLY A 291 -16.82 14.05 -1.57
C GLY A 291 -16.07 14.13 -0.24
N HIS A 292 -15.05 13.29 -0.04
CA HIS A 292 -14.27 13.28 1.21
C HIS A 292 -12.76 13.15 0.97
N ASP A 293 -11.96 13.69 1.89
CA ASP A 293 -10.50 13.58 1.81
C ASP A 293 -10.02 12.15 2.13
N ALA A 294 -9.21 11.59 1.24
CA ALA A 294 -8.75 10.20 1.36
C ALA A 294 -7.75 9.99 2.51
N VAL A 295 -6.92 10.99 2.82
CA VAL A 295 -5.90 10.89 3.88
C VAL A 295 -6.57 10.97 5.26
N ASP A 296 -7.55 11.83 5.42
CA ASP A 296 -8.36 11.94 6.63
C ASP A 296 -9.18 10.68 6.87
N PHE A 297 -9.80 10.13 5.83
CA PHE A 297 -10.51 8.86 5.95
C PHE A 297 -9.56 7.71 6.31
N LEU A 298 -8.40 7.62 5.65
CA LEU A 298 -7.38 6.63 5.97
C LEU A 298 -6.93 6.74 7.42
N ARG A 299 -6.75 7.96 7.95
CA ARG A 299 -6.41 8.19 9.36
C ARG A 299 -7.49 7.65 10.30
N TYR A 300 -8.76 7.92 9.99
CA TYR A 300 -9.90 7.44 10.78
C TYR A 300 -10.02 5.91 10.78
N VAL A 301 -9.97 5.27 9.61
CA VAL A 301 -10.12 3.80 9.47
C VAL A 301 -8.90 3.08 10.04
N GLY A 302 -7.71 3.64 9.80
CA GLY A 302 -6.44 3.17 10.29
C GLY A 302 -6.33 3.13 11.81
N ALA A 303 -6.77 4.19 12.49
CA ALA A 303 -6.82 4.24 13.95
C ALA A 303 -7.70 3.15 14.58
N LYS A 304 -8.61 2.54 13.80
CA LYS A 304 -9.48 1.43 14.22
C LYS A 304 -8.98 0.05 13.77
N ASP A 305 -7.80 -0.03 13.14
CA ASP A 305 -7.25 -1.23 12.51
C ASP A 305 -8.20 -1.90 11.49
N ARG A 306 -8.84 -1.06 10.65
CA ARG A 306 -9.83 -1.50 9.64
C ARG A 306 -9.37 -1.38 8.19
N VAL A 307 -8.11 -1.03 7.98
CA VAL A 307 -7.49 -0.97 6.64
C VAL A 307 -6.95 -2.36 6.29
N ASN A 308 -7.70 -3.13 5.51
CA ASN A 308 -7.32 -4.51 5.19
C ASN A 308 -6.71 -4.65 3.80
N HIS A 309 -7.04 -3.75 2.88
CA HIS A 309 -6.40 -3.63 1.58
C HIS A 309 -6.35 -2.15 1.15
N ILE A 310 -5.49 -1.80 0.18
CA ILE A 310 -5.39 -0.45 -0.37
C ILE A 310 -5.48 -0.49 -1.88
N HIS A 311 -6.27 0.43 -2.40
CA HIS A 311 -6.41 0.73 -3.81
C HIS A 311 -5.90 2.16 -4.06
N TYR A 312 -4.85 2.26 -4.88
CA TYR A 312 -3.98 3.43 -4.97
C TYR A 312 -4.03 4.02 -6.39
N ARG A 313 -5.17 4.63 -6.73
CA ARG A 313 -5.37 5.51 -7.90
C ARG A 313 -5.85 6.89 -7.45
N ASN A 314 -5.81 7.86 -8.35
CA ASN A 314 -6.24 9.23 -8.11
C ASN A 314 -7.29 9.67 -9.14
N VAL A 315 -8.02 10.74 -8.82
CA VAL A 315 -9.15 11.23 -9.62
C VAL A 315 -9.24 12.75 -9.60
N THR A 316 -9.96 13.31 -10.57
CA THR A 316 -10.58 14.63 -10.46
C THR A 316 -12.09 14.45 -10.42
N VAL A 317 -12.77 15.18 -9.54
CA VAL A 317 -14.20 15.03 -9.27
C VAL A 317 -14.92 16.33 -9.58
N ASP A 318 -15.63 16.35 -10.71
CA ASP A 318 -16.50 17.47 -11.06
C ASP A 318 -17.70 17.57 -10.12
N LYS A 319 -18.29 16.42 -9.78
CA LYS A 319 -19.43 16.34 -8.89
C LYS A 319 -19.45 15.00 -8.15
N PRO A 320 -19.31 15.01 -6.81
CA PRO A 320 -19.32 13.78 -6.02
C PRO A 320 -20.50 12.87 -6.37
N ARG A 321 -20.20 11.58 -6.55
CA ARG A 321 -21.13 10.48 -6.86
C ARG A 321 -21.82 10.57 -8.22
N GLU A 322 -21.49 11.58 -9.02
CA GLU A 322 -22.13 11.82 -10.30
C GLU A 322 -21.13 11.91 -11.45
N ARG A 323 -19.97 12.56 -11.27
CA ARG A 323 -19.02 12.78 -12.35
C ARG A 323 -17.59 12.93 -11.86
N TYR A 324 -16.69 12.14 -12.45
CA TYR A 324 -15.25 12.17 -12.16
C TYR A 324 -14.44 11.59 -13.34
N ALA A 325 -13.14 11.85 -13.35
CA ALA A 325 -12.18 11.20 -14.24
C ALA A 325 -11.01 10.62 -13.45
N GLU A 326 -10.60 9.41 -13.80
CA GLU A 326 -9.40 8.76 -13.29
C GLU A 326 -8.17 9.34 -14.00
N VAL A 327 -7.52 10.28 -13.34
CA VAL A 327 -6.33 10.99 -13.84
C VAL A 327 -5.06 10.39 -13.27
N PHE A 328 -3.88 10.78 -13.78
CA PHE A 328 -2.58 10.31 -13.29
C PHE A 328 -2.43 10.42 -11.76
N PRO A 329 -1.68 9.52 -11.10
CA PRO A 329 -1.64 9.47 -9.64
C PRO A 329 -1.05 10.76 -9.05
N ASP A 330 -0.26 11.50 -9.83
CA ASP A 330 0.37 12.78 -9.48
C ASP A 330 -0.46 14.03 -9.82
N THR A 331 -1.64 13.90 -10.45
CA THR A 331 -2.44 15.06 -10.94
C THR A 331 -3.87 15.13 -10.41
N GLY A 332 -4.28 14.20 -9.53
CA GLY A 332 -5.63 14.18 -8.96
C GLY A 332 -5.76 14.88 -7.60
N GLU A 333 -6.94 14.74 -7.00
CA GLU A 333 -7.34 15.42 -5.76
C GLU A 333 -6.66 14.89 -4.49
N THR A 334 -6.36 13.59 -4.44
CA THR A 334 -5.70 13.01 -3.26
C THR A 334 -4.21 13.33 -3.29
N ASP A 335 -3.67 13.88 -2.19
CA ASP A 335 -2.22 13.91 -1.95
C ASP A 335 -1.73 12.47 -1.71
N MET A 336 -1.34 11.82 -2.80
CA MET A 336 -0.90 10.42 -2.78
C MET A 336 0.35 10.24 -1.92
N PHE A 337 1.21 11.25 -1.82
CA PHE A 337 2.38 11.17 -0.96
C PHE A 337 1.98 11.19 0.53
N ALA A 338 1.10 12.10 0.93
CA ALA A 338 0.54 12.12 2.28
C ALA A 338 -0.21 10.82 2.60
N PHE A 339 -0.96 10.27 1.64
CA PHE A 339 -1.65 8.99 1.79
C PHE A 339 -0.66 7.85 2.08
N MET A 340 0.42 7.74 1.29
CA MET A 340 1.44 6.72 1.50
C MET A 340 2.21 6.92 2.82
N ARG A 341 2.50 8.16 3.20
CA ARG A 341 3.11 8.48 4.51
C ARG A 341 2.22 8.02 5.65
N GLU A 342 0.91 8.24 5.55
CA GLU A 342 -0.04 7.81 6.57
C GLU A 342 -0.06 6.28 6.70
N LEU A 343 0.00 5.53 5.59
CA LEU A 343 0.14 4.07 5.62
C LEU A 343 1.40 3.61 6.37
N VAL A 344 2.54 4.25 6.07
CA VAL A 344 3.81 3.94 6.73
C VAL A 344 3.75 4.30 8.22
N ARG A 345 3.18 5.45 8.57
CA ARG A 345 3.03 5.95 9.94
C ARG A 345 2.16 5.04 10.80
N GLN A 346 1.12 4.45 10.21
CA GLN A 346 0.24 3.48 10.88
C GLN A 346 0.82 2.05 10.93
N GLY A 347 1.99 1.80 10.33
CA GLY A 347 2.58 0.47 10.29
C GLY A 347 1.83 -0.52 9.40
N TYR A 348 1.12 -0.04 8.37
CA TYR A 348 0.41 -0.90 7.43
C TYR A 348 1.39 -1.86 6.71
N ASP A 349 1.05 -3.15 6.67
CA ASP A 349 1.94 -4.24 6.20
C ASP A 349 1.31 -5.14 5.12
N ARG A 350 0.19 -4.69 4.54
CA ARG A 350 -0.65 -5.45 3.58
C ARG A 350 -0.54 -4.86 2.16
N GLY A 351 -1.36 -5.39 1.25
CA GLY A 351 -1.32 -5.06 -0.18
C GLY A 351 -1.67 -3.60 -0.48
N VAL A 352 -0.93 -2.99 -1.40
CA VAL A 352 -1.23 -1.71 -2.03
C VAL A 352 -1.25 -1.96 -3.53
N LEU A 353 -2.45 -1.92 -4.11
CA LEU A 353 -2.66 -2.08 -5.53
C LEU A 353 -2.52 -0.71 -6.22
N ALA A 354 -1.49 -0.52 -7.04
CA ALA A 354 -1.39 0.62 -7.95
C ALA A 354 -2.22 0.30 -9.20
N GLU A 355 -3.35 0.99 -9.39
CA GLU A 355 -4.41 0.50 -10.28
C GLU A 355 -4.89 1.52 -11.32
N HIS A 356 -5.74 1.00 -12.22
CA HIS A 356 -6.44 1.67 -13.31
C HIS A 356 -5.49 2.48 -14.22
N PRO A 357 -4.73 1.81 -15.09
CA PRO A 357 -3.79 2.49 -15.96
C PRO A 357 -4.51 3.37 -16.98
N ARG A 358 -3.94 4.54 -17.22
CA ARG A 358 -4.41 5.48 -18.24
C ARG A 358 -3.99 4.99 -19.62
N ALA A 359 -4.80 5.23 -20.65
CA ALA A 359 -4.47 4.82 -22.00
C ALA A 359 -3.39 5.77 -22.58
N LEU A 360 -2.21 5.23 -22.85
CA LEU A 360 -1.08 5.99 -23.40
C LEU A 360 -0.88 5.68 -24.89
N ASP A 361 -0.25 6.59 -25.63
CA ASP A 361 0.12 6.33 -27.03
C ASP A 361 1.07 5.15 -27.17
N PHE A 362 2.02 5.00 -26.23
CA PHE A 362 2.85 3.80 -26.14
C PHE A 362 2.00 2.52 -26.10
N ASP A 363 0.91 2.53 -25.34
CA ASP A 363 0.05 1.35 -25.22
C ASP A 363 -0.81 1.11 -26.46
N ARG A 364 -1.27 2.18 -27.11
CA ARG A 364 -2.00 2.10 -28.39
C ARG A 364 -1.11 1.55 -29.50
N GLU A 365 0.12 2.06 -29.62
CA GLU A 365 1.11 1.64 -30.61
C GLU A 365 1.54 0.18 -30.45
N ASN A 366 1.56 -0.32 -29.21
CA ASN A 366 1.96 -1.70 -28.90
C ASN A 366 0.77 -2.67 -28.77
N GLY A 367 -0.47 -2.18 -28.96
CA GLY A 367 -1.68 -3.00 -28.83
C GLY A 367 -1.85 -3.62 -27.45
N SER A 368 -1.37 -2.94 -26.40
CA SER A 368 -1.41 -3.43 -25.01
C SER A 368 -2.67 -2.98 -24.25
N ILE A 369 -3.49 -2.10 -24.84
CA ILE A 369 -4.81 -1.72 -24.31
C ILE A 369 -5.70 -2.97 -24.26
N GLY A 370 -6.24 -3.30 -23.09
CA GLY A 370 -7.01 -4.53 -22.88
C GLY A 370 -7.75 -4.55 -21.54
N GLY A 371 -8.45 -5.65 -21.28
CA GLY A 371 -9.21 -5.85 -20.06
C GLY A 371 -10.47 -4.98 -19.99
N GLN A 372 -10.97 -4.73 -18.77
CA GLN A 372 -12.23 -4.04 -18.55
C GLN A 372 -12.21 -2.54 -18.90
N TYR A 373 -11.03 -1.95 -19.12
CA TYR A 373 -10.86 -0.52 -19.39
C TYR A 373 -10.63 -0.19 -20.86
N ALA A 374 -10.46 -1.21 -21.73
CA ALA A 374 -10.00 -1.04 -23.10
C ALA A 374 -10.86 -0.10 -23.97
N GLY A 375 -12.16 0.02 -23.64
CA GLY A 375 -13.10 0.88 -24.36
C GLY A 375 -13.49 2.15 -23.63
N VAL A 376 -12.86 2.44 -22.49
CA VAL A 376 -13.24 3.56 -21.62
C VAL A 376 -12.03 4.37 -21.19
N GLY A 377 -10.99 4.50 -22.03
CA GLY A 377 -9.88 5.40 -21.76
C GLY A 377 -8.83 4.88 -20.78
N GLY A 378 -8.85 3.59 -20.48
CA GLY A 378 -7.80 2.97 -19.67
C GLY A 378 -7.30 1.66 -20.26
N GLY A 379 -6.44 1.00 -19.49
CA GLY A 379 -5.78 -0.23 -19.92
C GLY A 379 -4.43 0.08 -20.56
N GLY A 380 -3.55 -0.91 -20.59
CA GLY A 380 -2.21 -0.75 -21.16
C GLY A 380 -1.11 -0.95 -20.13
N HIS A 381 -0.07 -1.68 -20.53
CA HIS A 381 1.05 -1.97 -19.66
C HIS A 381 1.92 -0.75 -19.31
N GLY A 382 2.09 0.18 -20.26
CA GLY A 382 2.82 1.43 -20.05
C GLY A 382 2.20 2.27 -18.94
N GLY A 383 0.88 2.44 -18.97
CA GLY A 383 0.13 3.07 -17.88
C GLY A 383 0.33 2.35 -16.55
N GLU A 384 0.25 1.01 -16.52
CA GLU A 384 0.40 0.29 -15.24
C GLU A 384 1.83 0.40 -14.67
N LEU A 385 2.85 0.44 -15.54
CA LEU A 385 4.24 0.66 -15.15
C LEU A 385 4.43 2.05 -14.54
N TYR A 386 3.79 3.07 -15.10
CA TYR A 386 3.83 4.43 -14.56
C TYR A 386 3.24 4.45 -13.14
N ASP A 387 2.03 3.93 -12.96
CA ASP A 387 1.36 3.90 -11.65
C ASP A 387 2.18 3.13 -10.61
N THR A 388 2.71 1.97 -11.01
CA THR A 388 3.54 1.13 -10.14
C THR A 388 4.85 1.81 -9.75
N GLY A 389 5.51 2.45 -10.72
CA GLY A 389 6.75 3.20 -10.50
C GLY A 389 6.53 4.38 -9.55
N TYR A 390 5.44 5.12 -9.75
CA TYR A 390 5.03 6.22 -8.89
C TYR A 390 4.75 5.74 -7.46
N ALA A 391 3.92 4.71 -7.29
CA ALA A 391 3.60 4.16 -5.96
C ALA A 391 4.85 3.66 -5.22
N ARG A 392 5.80 3.05 -5.93
CA ARG A 392 7.11 2.65 -5.38
C ARG A 392 7.94 3.83 -4.92
N ALA A 393 8.03 4.88 -5.72
CA ALA A 393 8.76 6.09 -5.35
C ALA A 393 8.13 6.75 -4.12
N MET A 394 6.79 6.84 -4.06
CA MET A 394 6.08 7.37 -2.89
C MET A 394 6.31 6.52 -1.64
N LEU A 395 6.32 5.19 -1.76
CA LEU A 395 6.63 4.30 -0.63
C LEU A 395 8.06 4.52 -0.12
N GLN A 396 9.04 4.58 -1.01
CA GLN A 396 10.44 4.85 -0.65
C GLN A 396 10.58 6.20 0.06
N ALA A 397 10.00 7.26 -0.51
CA ALA A 397 10.01 8.58 0.07
C ALA A 397 9.29 8.62 1.43
N ALA A 398 8.17 7.90 1.58
CA ALA A 398 7.43 7.81 2.83
C ALA A 398 8.23 7.06 3.91
N LEU A 399 8.89 5.95 3.56
CA LEU A 399 9.79 5.24 4.48
C LEU A 399 10.94 6.14 4.93
N ILE A 400 11.51 6.92 4.02
CA ILE A 400 12.53 7.92 4.34
C ILE A 400 11.96 8.94 5.33
N MET A 401 10.83 9.57 5.03
CA MET A 401 10.27 10.62 5.87
C MET A 401 9.79 10.15 7.24
N GLU A 402 9.16 8.98 7.33
CA GLU A 402 8.55 8.52 8.57
C GLU A 402 9.49 7.69 9.44
N ARG A 403 10.29 6.80 8.86
CA ARG A 403 11.12 5.87 9.65
C ARG A 403 12.50 6.38 9.95
N GLY A 404 12.99 7.27 9.12
CA GLY A 404 14.33 7.73 9.30
C GLY A 404 14.41 9.12 9.93
N ARG A 405 13.29 9.72 10.35
CA ARG A 405 13.38 10.64 11.46
C ARG A 405 14.11 9.90 12.58
N LYS A 406 15.32 10.36 12.94
CA LYS A 406 15.91 10.01 14.23
C LYS A 406 14.77 10.18 15.23
N PRO A 407 14.44 9.19 16.07
CA PRO A 407 13.52 9.46 17.15
C PRO A 407 14.04 10.74 17.80
N VAL A 408 13.22 11.78 17.84
CA VAL A 408 13.47 12.89 18.74
C VAL A 408 13.30 12.22 20.09
N LEU A 409 14.40 11.66 20.60
CA LEU A 409 14.48 11.17 21.94
C LEU A 409 14.11 12.40 22.77
N ASP A 410 12.94 12.38 23.40
CA ASP A 410 12.64 13.31 24.47
C ASP A 410 13.90 13.35 25.35
N ASP A 411 14.41 14.54 25.65
CA ASP A 411 15.59 14.64 26.48
C ASP A 411 15.36 13.86 27.78
N ALA A 412 16.43 13.28 28.33
CA ALA A 412 16.25 12.42 29.51
C ALA A 412 15.61 13.17 30.69
N GLU A 413 15.67 14.50 30.73
CA GLU A 413 14.96 15.30 31.74
C GLU A 413 13.43 15.20 31.56
N THR A 414 12.93 15.35 30.34
CA THR A 414 11.52 15.16 29.95
C THR A 414 11.05 13.74 30.23
N LEU A 415 11.89 12.75 29.97
CA LEU A 415 11.59 11.35 30.23
C LEU A 415 11.51 11.05 31.73
N VAL A 416 12.52 11.44 32.50
CA VAL A 416 12.56 11.28 33.96
C VAL A 416 11.39 11.98 34.63
N ASN A 417 10.97 13.15 34.12
CA ASN A 417 9.80 13.87 34.60
C ASN A 417 8.49 13.09 34.38
N ARG A 418 8.31 12.42 33.23
CA ARG A 418 7.14 11.57 32.98
C ARG A 418 7.09 10.34 33.87
N PHE A 419 8.22 9.64 34.06
CA PHE A 419 8.26 8.47 34.94
C PHE A 419 8.03 8.83 36.41
N TYR A 420 8.53 9.99 36.85
CA TYR A 420 8.15 10.53 38.15
C TYR A 420 6.66 10.85 38.24
N ALA A 421 6.10 11.52 37.23
CA ALA A 421 4.67 11.84 37.19
C ALA A 421 3.77 10.58 37.19
N ALA A 422 4.28 9.48 36.63
CA ALA A 422 3.63 8.16 36.64
C ALA A 422 3.86 7.35 37.94
N GLY A 423 4.60 7.89 38.92
CA GLY A 423 4.89 7.23 40.20
C GLY A 423 5.96 6.13 40.14
N ALA A 424 6.60 5.94 38.97
CA ALA A 424 7.60 4.90 38.73
C ALA A 424 9.02 5.27 39.21
N VAL A 425 9.25 6.54 39.57
CA VAL A 425 10.52 7.05 40.08
C VAL A 425 10.24 7.91 41.32
N LYS A 426 10.97 7.68 42.42
CA LYS A 426 10.84 8.47 43.66
C LYS A 426 11.47 9.85 43.50
N LEU A 427 11.06 10.82 44.32
CA LEU A 427 11.57 12.20 44.25
C LEU A 427 13.10 12.27 44.45
N SER A 428 13.65 11.44 45.33
CA SER A 428 15.11 11.34 45.57
C SER A 428 15.87 10.87 44.33
N ASP A 429 15.32 9.89 43.61
CA ASP A 429 15.94 9.33 42.41
C ASP A 429 15.77 10.27 41.21
N ARG A 430 14.64 10.97 41.11
CA ARG A 430 14.42 12.06 40.13
C ARG A 430 15.46 13.15 40.30
N ALA A 431 15.67 13.64 41.53
CA ALA A 431 16.63 14.70 41.80
C ALA A 431 18.07 14.26 41.47
N ARG A 432 18.44 13.00 41.78
CA ARG A 432 19.73 12.41 41.45
C ARG A 432 19.92 12.23 39.94
N LEU A 433 18.89 11.77 39.23
CA LEU A 433 18.89 11.66 37.77
C LEU A 433 19.03 13.04 37.11
N GLN A 434 18.23 14.02 37.53
CA GLN A 434 18.30 15.39 37.00
C GLN A 434 19.65 16.08 37.28
N ALA A 435 20.23 15.88 38.47
CA ALA A 435 21.55 16.44 38.81
C ALA A 435 22.68 15.84 37.95
N ASN A 436 22.63 14.54 37.66
CA ASN A 436 23.62 13.88 36.80
C ASN A 436 23.40 14.17 35.32
N LEU A 437 22.16 14.42 34.89
CA LEU A 437 21.81 14.80 33.51
C LEU A 437 22.22 16.25 33.18
N LYS A 438 22.20 17.17 34.16
CA LYS A 438 22.63 18.58 34.01
C LYS A 438 24.13 18.81 34.08
N VAL A 439 24.90 17.90 34.69
CA VAL A 439 26.36 18.04 34.83
C VAL A 439 27.12 17.42 33.64
N ALA A 440 26.44 16.66 32.78
CA ALA A 440 27.05 15.90 31.68
C ALA A 440 26.62 16.36 30.27
N ASP A 441 26.12 17.59 30.15
CA ASP A 441 25.45 18.22 28.99
C ASP A 441 25.30 17.40 27.69
N GLN A 442 24.01 17.26 27.35
CA GLN A 442 23.41 16.96 26.06
C GLN A 442 23.48 15.52 25.52
N LEU A 443 22.38 14.79 25.79
CA LEU A 443 21.82 13.77 24.90
C LEU A 443 21.46 14.27 23.47
N ALA A 444 21.79 15.53 23.14
CA ALA A 444 21.82 15.98 21.75
C ALA A 444 22.91 15.24 20.96
N GLU A 445 24.00 14.82 21.60
CA GLU A 445 24.85 13.75 21.08
C GLU A 445 24.14 12.42 21.32
N GLN A 446 23.36 11.97 20.36
CA GLN A 446 22.86 10.59 20.29
C GLN A 446 24.05 9.62 20.08
N SER A 447 24.95 9.52 21.06
CA SER A 447 26.17 8.72 21.02
C SER A 447 26.11 7.57 22.03
N GLU A 448 26.72 6.44 21.69
CA GLU A 448 26.76 5.24 22.53
C GLU A 448 27.35 5.56 23.92
N ALA A 449 28.35 6.44 23.96
CA ALA A 449 29.00 6.90 25.18
C ALA A 449 28.04 7.65 26.12
N ALA A 450 27.06 8.41 25.60
CA ALA A 450 26.06 9.10 26.42
C ALA A 450 25.06 8.11 27.03
N ILE A 451 24.66 7.09 26.27
CA ILE A 451 23.75 6.05 26.74
C ILE A 451 24.41 5.15 27.78
N ASP A 452 25.69 4.81 27.60
CA ASP A 452 26.44 4.01 28.57
C ASP A 452 26.61 4.73 29.91
N ARG A 453 26.80 6.06 29.88
CA ARG A 453 26.77 6.89 31.11
C ARG A 453 25.40 6.85 31.78
N PHE A 454 24.31 6.99 31.00
CA PHE A 454 22.95 6.89 31.52
C PHE A 454 22.66 5.51 32.14
N ALA A 455 23.09 4.43 31.47
CA ALA A 455 22.99 3.05 31.98
C ALA A 455 23.74 2.88 33.31
N GLY A 456 24.96 3.42 33.41
CA GLY A 456 25.75 3.38 34.64
C GLY A 456 25.07 4.10 35.82
N VAL A 457 24.44 5.26 35.56
CA VAL A 457 23.66 5.97 36.59
C VAL A 457 22.42 5.18 36.99
N ALA A 458 21.70 4.59 36.02
CA ALA A 458 20.52 3.76 36.27
C ALA A 458 20.83 2.53 37.14
N GLN A 459 21.99 1.89 36.93
CA GLN A 459 22.44 0.76 37.74
C GLN A 459 22.73 1.12 39.20
N GLY A 460 23.05 2.40 39.48
CA GLY A 460 23.34 2.90 40.83
C GLY A 460 22.10 3.30 41.64
N ILE A 461 20.88 3.06 41.14
CA ILE A 461 19.61 3.33 41.82
C ILE A 461 19.24 2.15 42.71
N GLU A 462 18.99 2.43 43.99
CA GLU A 462 18.69 1.40 45.01
C GLU A 462 17.35 0.70 44.74
N ASP A 463 16.35 1.47 44.30
CA ASP A 463 15.03 0.96 43.93
C ASP A 463 15.12 -0.01 42.74
N ALA A 464 14.74 -1.28 42.99
CA ALA A 464 14.94 -2.36 42.02
C ALA A 464 14.04 -2.22 40.78
N GLU A 465 12.83 -1.69 40.93
CA GLU A 465 11.88 -1.51 39.84
C GLU A 465 12.31 -0.35 38.94
N ALA A 466 12.62 0.80 39.54
CA ALA A 466 13.13 1.97 38.82
C ALA A 466 14.46 1.67 38.11
N ARG A 467 15.39 0.98 38.77
CA ARG A 467 16.65 0.52 38.17
C ARG A 467 16.39 -0.41 36.97
N THR A 468 15.45 -1.33 37.08
CA THR A 468 15.10 -2.24 35.97
C THR A 468 14.55 -1.46 34.79
N SER A 469 13.54 -0.61 35.01
CA SER A 469 12.93 0.20 33.94
C SER A 469 13.93 1.13 33.26
N LEU A 470 14.78 1.83 34.01
CA LEU A 470 15.78 2.76 33.47
C LEU A 470 16.92 2.03 32.75
N THR A 471 17.32 0.84 33.21
CA THR A 471 18.33 0.01 32.54
C THR A 471 17.79 -0.59 31.24
N SER A 472 16.55 -1.09 31.25
CA SER A 472 15.87 -1.57 30.03
C SER A 472 15.71 -0.46 29.00
N MET A 473 15.46 0.77 29.47
CA MET A 473 15.39 1.94 28.62
C MET A 473 16.75 2.32 28.04
N ALA A 474 17.83 2.30 28.82
CA ALA A 474 19.17 2.52 28.29
C ALA A 474 19.52 1.49 27.19
N ALA A 475 19.19 0.22 27.41
CA ALA A 475 19.37 -0.84 26.43
C ALA A 475 18.52 -0.61 25.16
N TYR A 476 17.26 -0.19 25.32
CA TYR A 476 16.39 0.19 24.20
C TYR A 476 16.98 1.35 23.40
N LEU A 477 17.39 2.43 24.08
CA LEU A 477 18.00 3.61 23.45
C LEU A 477 19.31 3.22 22.73
N LYS A 478 20.14 2.35 23.33
CA LYS A 478 21.38 1.86 22.74
C LYS A 478 21.12 1.07 21.44
N ALA A 479 20.05 0.28 21.42
CA ALA A 479 19.62 -0.43 20.22
C ALA A 479 19.06 0.49 19.11
N GLN A 480 18.72 1.76 19.43
CA GLN A 480 18.27 2.75 18.45
C GLN A 480 19.40 3.61 17.87
N ILE A 481 20.63 3.54 18.41
CA ILE A 481 21.79 4.20 17.81
C ILE A 481 22.30 3.33 16.65
N PRO A 482 22.38 3.86 15.41
CA PRO A 482 22.98 3.13 14.31
C PRO A 482 24.50 2.98 14.53
N ASN A 483 25.02 1.76 14.40
CA ASN A 483 26.48 1.51 14.29
C ASN A 483 27.08 2.20 13.07
#